data_AF-A0ABD3UDX2-F1
#
_entry.id   AF-A0ABD3UDX2-F1
#
_cell.length_a   1.000
_cell.length_b   1.000
_cell.length_c   1.000
_cell.angle_alpha   90.00
_cell.angle_beta   90.00
_cell.angle_gamma   90.00
#
_symmetry.space_group_name_H-M   'P 1'
#
loop_
_entity.id
_entity.type
_entity.pdbx_description
1 polymer ?
#
loop_
_entity_poly.entity_id
_entity_poly.type
_entity_poly.pdbx_seq_one_letter_code
_entity_poly.pdbx_strand_id
1 'polypeptide(L)'
;MQEHSHRPYSNMTFILTFYFIFCTVLCSTFAISVRLSGSSSMTDYFAYGRVEINYNGTWGTVCDRLMDDDEATVVCKMLGYQYGIAIKNAKYGKGTGPVILDRAYCKSFHKSLDECSSLSFATNCSHNQDAGVACNIRLAGKASIRTSAAYGRVEVNYNGSWGTVCDDNWDSNEARVVCTMFGYSGGVALTESLFGAGNGPVWLNNVSCCSSAKDLSQCNHIGWGNVTMMFSPRYNNSSWYCNHYNDNAGVICYDLETYINKTESVCPANMACWILFGTVLLILFTLTTVIAKQFKRRKAASSSVSMTTDDMTPERNTNDNRAYTVTPNEGAMDEKERQMLVRLKEIEASKVKLMQRISIYRRNKMLDKRLDKVEMDMAILKNEAISLQGRINL
;
A
#
# COMPACT_ATOMS: atom_id res chain seq x y z
N MET A 1 -45.66 7.42 72.30
CA MET A 1 -44.42 7.93 71.66
C MET A 1 -44.25 7.16 70.36
N GLN A 2 -43.95 7.82 69.25
CA GLN A 2 -43.67 7.19 67.95
C GLN A 2 -42.32 7.72 67.44
N GLU A 3 -41.50 6.85 66.88
CA GLU A 3 -40.17 7.20 66.38
C GLU A 3 -40.22 7.79 64.97
N HIS A 4 -39.53 8.92 64.75
CA HIS A 4 -39.29 9.42 63.41
C HIS A 4 -38.07 8.73 62.79
N SER A 5 -38.33 7.72 61.96
CA SER A 5 -37.29 7.05 61.16
C SER A 5 -36.77 7.98 60.05
N HIS A 6 -35.64 8.64 60.29
CA HIS A 6 -34.89 9.36 59.25
C HIS A 6 -34.12 8.37 58.36
N ARG A 7 -34.44 8.33 57.05
CA ARG A 7 -33.77 7.48 56.06
C ARG A 7 -32.41 8.06 55.62
N PRO A 8 -31.27 7.38 55.83
CA PRO A 8 -29.95 7.86 55.39
C PRO A 8 -29.62 7.52 53.92
N TYR A 9 -30.60 7.62 53.01
CA TYR A 9 -30.51 7.05 51.65
C TYR A 9 -30.33 8.07 50.50
N SER A 10 -30.36 9.38 50.76
CA SER A 10 -30.08 10.40 49.72
C SER A 10 -28.59 10.51 49.40
N ASN A 11 -27.75 10.56 50.43
CA ASN A 11 -26.36 10.99 50.29
C ASN A 11 -25.48 9.92 49.63
N MET A 12 -25.72 8.63 49.90
CA MET A 12 -24.93 7.54 49.31
C MET A 12 -25.10 7.50 47.79
N THR A 13 -26.32 7.67 47.29
CA THR A 13 -26.63 7.73 45.85
C THR A 13 -25.96 8.94 45.18
N PHE A 14 -25.96 10.10 45.86
CA PHE A 14 -25.30 11.32 45.36
C PHE A 14 -23.78 11.19 45.35
N ILE A 15 -23.18 10.55 46.36
CA ILE A 15 -21.74 10.26 46.41
C ILE A 15 -21.38 9.28 45.30
N LEU A 16 -22.17 8.24 45.06
CA LEU A 16 -21.93 7.25 44.01
C LEU A 16 -22.05 7.87 42.60
N THR A 17 -23.06 8.70 42.32
CA THR A 17 -23.16 9.39 41.03
C THR A 17 -22.08 10.43 40.84
N PHE A 18 -21.70 11.18 41.90
CA PHE A 18 -20.59 12.13 41.83
C PHE A 18 -19.27 11.40 41.59
N TYR A 19 -18.97 10.30 42.30
CA TYR A 19 -17.80 9.46 42.02
C TYR A 19 -17.83 8.88 40.60
N PHE A 20 -18.99 8.44 40.10
CA PHE A 20 -19.10 7.89 38.76
C PHE A 20 -18.83 8.96 37.69
N ILE A 21 -19.39 10.16 37.84
CA ILE A 21 -19.15 11.31 36.94
C ILE A 21 -17.70 11.80 37.05
N PHE A 22 -17.16 11.92 38.27
CA PHE A 22 -15.78 12.37 38.48
C PHE A 22 -14.77 11.35 37.94
N CYS A 23 -15.06 10.05 38.06
CA CYS A 23 -14.26 8.98 37.49
C CYS A 23 -14.34 8.94 35.95
N THR A 24 -15.53 9.06 35.35
CA THR A 24 -15.64 9.10 33.88
C THR A 24 -15.04 10.37 33.29
N VAL A 25 -15.21 11.54 33.92
CA VAL A 25 -14.59 12.79 33.48
C VAL A 25 -13.06 12.73 33.60
N LEU A 26 -12.51 12.29 34.74
CA LEU A 26 -11.05 12.17 34.89
C LEU A 26 -10.44 11.11 33.95
N CYS A 27 -11.11 9.97 33.77
CA CYS A 27 -10.68 8.95 32.81
C CYS A 27 -10.70 9.49 31.36
N SER A 28 -11.70 10.31 31.01
CA SER A 28 -11.82 10.93 29.69
C SER A 28 -10.82 12.05 29.43
N THR A 29 -10.23 12.67 30.46
CA THR A 29 -9.30 13.81 30.29
C THR A 29 -7.83 13.43 30.11
N PHE A 30 -7.44 12.18 30.36
CA PHE A 30 -6.03 11.75 30.31
C PHE A 30 -5.72 10.62 29.33
N ALA A 31 -6.71 9.94 28.75
CA ALA A 31 -6.48 8.83 27.82
C ALA A 31 -5.92 9.31 26.46
N ILE A 32 -4.76 8.80 26.05
CA ILE A 32 -4.27 9.02 24.69
C ILE A 32 -5.20 8.31 23.70
N SER A 33 -5.66 9.04 22.68
CA SER A 33 -6.34 8.46 21.52
C SER A 33 -5.37 8.40 20.34
N VAL A 34 -5.51 7.39 19.46
CA VAL A 34 -4.63 7.22 18.29
C VAL A 34 -5.47 7.17 17.01
N ARG A 35 -4.92 7.69 15.91
CA ARG A 35 -5.45 7.50 14.55
C ARG A 35 -4.31 7.26 13.56
N LEU A 36 -4.66 6.68 12.42
CA LEU A 36 -3.77 6.61 11.25
C LEU A 36 -4.15 7.69 10.24
N SER A 37 -3.17 8.21 9.50
CA SER A 37 -3.37 9.30 8.52
C SER A 37 -2.30 9.31 7.42
N GLY A 38 -2.51 10.13 6.40
CA GLY A 38 -1.68 10.20 5.20
C GLY A 38 -2.03 9.11 4.19
N SER A 39 -1.02 8.42 3.65
CA SER A 39 -1.22 7.18 2.88
C SER A 39 -1.58 6.05 3.85
N SER A 40 -2.83 5.98 4.26
CA SER A 40 -3.30 5.07 5.31
C SER A 40 -4.49 4.21 4.89
N SER A 41 -4.59 3.01 5.43
CA SER A 41 -5.76 2.12 5.32
C SER A 41 -6.04 1.45 6.67
N MET A 42 -7.30 1.06 6.90
CA MET A 42 -7.72 0.19 7.99
C MET A 42 -8.80 -0.76 7.46
N THR A 43 -8.58 -2.06 7.62
CA THR A 43 -9.50 -3.16 7.31
C THR A 43 -9.53 -4.13 8.49
N ASP A 44 -10.44 -5.11 8.48
CA ASP A 44 -10.62 -6.06 9.60
C ASP A 44 -9.36 -6.87 9.94
N TYR A 45 -8.40 -6.96 9.00
CA TYR A 45 -7.17 -7.76 9.15
C TYR A 45 -5.89 -6.92 9.23
N PHE A 46 -5.84 -5.77 8.54
CA PHE A 46 -4.63 -4.95 8.42
C PHE A 46 -4.92 -3.47 8.66
N ALA A 47 -3.91 -2.75 9.13
CA ALA A 47 -3.91 -1.29 9.15
C ALA A 47 -2.52 -0.74 8.91
N TYR A 48 -2.42 0.43 8.29
CA TYR A 48 -1.15 1.12 8.09
C TYR A 48 -1.35 2.62 7.90
N GLY A 49 -0.32 3.41 8.19
CA GLY A 49 -0.35 4.87 8.05
C GLY A 49 0.57 5.60 9.02
N ARG A 50 0.65 6.93 8.89
CA ARG A 50 1.33 7.81 9.87
C ARG A 50 0.56 7.76 11.18
N VAL A 51 1.27 7.65 12.31
CA VAL A 51 0.69 7.70 13.65
C VAL A 51 0.45 9.15 14.03
N GLU A 52 -0.81 9.47 14.32
CA GLU A 52 -1.19 10.70 15.00
C GLU A 52 -1.89 10.35 16.31
N ILE A 53 -1.62 11.12 17.36
CA ILE A 53 -2.19 10.93 18.69
C ILE A 53 -2.90 12.20 19.15
N ASN A 54 -3.92 12.02 19.99
CA ASN A 54 -4.54 13.07 20.77
C ASN A 54 -3.95 13.05 22.18
N TYR A 55 -3.32 14.15 22.60
CA TYR A 55 -2.85 14.35 23.98
C TYR A 55 -3.37 15.69 24.50
N ASN A 56 -4.03 15.68 25.67
CA ASN A 56 -4.68 16.84 26.28
C ASN A 56 -5.56 17.65 25.30
N GLY A 57 -6.30 16.96 24.42
CA GLY A 57 -7.20 17.56 23.43
C GLY A 57 -6.54 18.08 22.15
N THR A 58 -5.21 17.96 22.03
CA THR A 58 -4.46 18.37 20.82
C THR A 58 -4.04 17.15 20.02
N TRP A 59 -4.39 17.11 18.72
CA TRP A 59 -3.87 16.13 17.77
C TRP A 59 -2.49 16.54 17.26
N GLY A 60 -1.59 15.58 17.11
CA GLY A 60 -0.25 15.77 16.56
C GLY A 60 0.46 14.45 16.24
N THR A 61 1.67 14.53 15.69
CA THR A 61 2.42 13.35 15.21
C THR A 61 3.34 12.75 16.27
N VAL A 62 3.83 11.54 16.02
CA VAL A 62 4.86 10.86 16.83
C VAL A 62 6.18 10.83 16.06
N CYS A 63 7.32 11.00 16.74
CA CYS A 63 8.64 10.99 16.12
C CYS A 63 9.18 9.56 15.92
N ASP A 64 9.80 9.33 14.77
CA ASP A 64 10.28 8.02 14.34
C ASP A 64 11.56 7.55 15.04
N ARG A 65 12.29 8.47 15.68
CA ARG A 65 13.67 8.28 16.16
C ARG A 65 13.81 6.98 16.95
N LEU A 66 12.88 6.75 17.87
CA LEU A 66 12.85 5.63 18.81
C LEU A 66 11.50 4.92 18.84
N MET A 67 10.70 5.06 17.77
CA MET A 67 9.58 4.15 17.50
C MET A 67 10.15 2.80 17.07
N ASP A 68 9.98 1.73 17.85
CA ASP A 68 10.28 0.35 17.41
C ASP A 68 9.03 -0.54 17.44
N ASP A 69 9.19 -1.83 17.15
CA ASP A 69 8.09 -2.77 16.98
C ASP A 69 7.31 -3.01 18.30
N ASP A 70 7.90 -2.69 19.46
CA ASP A 70 7.18 -2.66 20.75
C ASP A 70 6.20 -1.48 20.81
N GLU A 71 6.61 -0.25 20.49
CA GLU A 71 5.72 0.92 20.42
C GLU A 71 4.68 0.77 19.31
N ALA A 72 5.09 0.25 18.14
CA ALA A 72 4.19 -0.01 17.02
C ALA A 72 3.14 -1.07 17.37
N THR A 73 3.51 -2.11 18.13
CA THR A 73 2.55 -3.09 18.64
C THR A 73 1.56 -2.48 19.63
N VAL A 74 1.99 -1.57 20.52
CA VAL A 74 1.07 -0.86 21.41
C VAL A 74 0.10 0.03 20.61
N VAL A 75 0.60 0.78 19.62
CA VAL A 75 -0.24 1.58 18.71
C VAL A 75 -1.26 0.71 17.96
N CYS A 76 -0.82 -0.41 17.37
CA CYS A 76 -1.71 -1.34 16.67
C CYS A 76 -2.77 -1.94 17.60
N LYS A 77 -2.44 -2.21 18.87
CA LYS A 77 -3.41 -2.65 19.89
C LYS A 77 -4.46 -1.60 20.25
N MET A 78 -4.07 -0.32 20.37
CA MET A 78 -5.02 0.78 20.55
C MET A 78 -5.99 0.93 19.37
N LEU A 79 -5.60 0.42 18.19
CA LEU A 79 -6.40 0.38 16.97
C LEU A 79 -7.14 -0.96 16.76
N GLY A 80 -7.01 -1.93 17.67
CA GLY A 80 -7.70 -3.23 17.63
C GLY A 80 -6.93 -4.41 17.00
N TYR A 81 -5.71 -4.19 16.51
CA TYR A 81 -4.84 -5.19 15.90
C TYR A 81 -3.88 -5.81 16.94
N GLN A 82 -3.22 -6.92 16.64
CA GLN A 82 -2.43 -7.65 17.66
C GLN A 82 -0.94 -7.29 17.68
N TYR A 83 -0.36 -6.96 16.52
CA TYR A 83 1.06 -6.68 16.35
C TYR A 83 1.26 -5.50 15.39
N GLY A 84 2.37 -4.77 15.55
CA GLY A 84 2.75 -3.67 14.68
C GLY A 84 4.25 -3.63 14.40
N ILE A 85 4.61 -3.21 13.19
CA ILE A 85 5.98 -2.93 12.76
C ILE A 85 6.16 -1.41 12.62
N ALA A 86 7.28 -0.87 13.13
CA ALA A 86 7.56 0.56 13.10
C ALA A 86 8.07 1.04 11.74
N ILE A 87 7.46 2.11 11.22
CA ILE A 87 7.80 2.73 9.94
C ILE A 87 8.35 4.13 10.20
N LYS A 88 9.47 4.46 9.53
CA LYS A 88 10.27 5.66 9.80
C LYS A 88 10.41 6.54 8.55
N ASN A 89 10.92 7.76 8.70
CA ASN A 89 11.15 8.76 7.66
C ASN A 89 9.88 9.26 6.95
N ALA A 90 8.74 9.36 7.68
CA ALA A 90 7.47 9.89 7.17
C ALA A 90 6.98 9.24 5.85
N LYS A 91 7.20 7.93 5.67
CA LYS A 91 6.86 7.15 4.47
C LYS A 91 5.40 7.28 4.03
N TYR A 92 4.46 7.36 4.97
CA TYR A 92 3.04 7.58 4.67
C TYR A 92 2.67 9.06 4.39
N GLY A 93 3.67 9.90 4.12
CA GLY A 93 3.53 11.34 4.00
C GLY A 93 3.68 12.07 5.35
N LYS A 94 4.06 13.33 5.25
CA LYS A 94 4.31 14.25 6.38
C LYS A 94 2.99 14.72 6.99
N GLY A 95 2.97 14.92 8.30
CA GLY A 95 1.89 15.55 9.04
C GLY A 95 2.02 17.07 9.11
N THR A 96 1.25 17.66 10.01
CA THR A 96 1.18 19.11 10.25
C THR A 96 0.89 19.39 11.71
N GLY A 97 1.38 20.51 12.25
CA GLY A 97 1.11 20.93 13.63
C GLY A 97 2.21 20.47 14.59
N PRO A 98 1.89 20.11 15.84
CA PRO A 98 2.90 19.62 16.78
C PRO A 98 3.32 18.19 16.46
N VAL A 99 4.62 17.91 16.58
CA VAL A 99 5.09 16.57 16.95
C VAL A 99 4.94 16.49 18.46
N ILE A 100 4.17 15.53 18.98
CA ILE A 100 3.85 15.43 20.41
C ILE A 100 4.89 14.58 21.13
N LEU A 101 5.15 13.35 20.69
CA LEU A 101 6.10 12.43 21.33
C LEU A 101 7.41 12.32 20.54
N ASP A 102 8.54 12.41 21.23
CA ASP A 102 9.86 11.97 20.75
C ASP A 102 9.99 10.44 20.86
N ARG A 103 9.44 9.89 21.95
CA ARG A 103 9.57 8.50 22.37
C ARG A 103 8.48 8.14 23.39
N ALA A 104 7.91 6.94 23.27
CA ALA A 104 7.36 6.19 24.40
C ALA A 104 8.32 5.03 24.72
N TYR A 105 8.55 4.71 25.99
CA TYR A 105 9.28 3.49 26.38
C TYR A 105 8.27 2.35 26.58
N CYS A 106 7.80 1.75 25.49
CA CYS A 106 6.83 0.69 25.52
C CYS A 106 7.49 -0.70 25.58
N LYS A 107 6.64 -1.72 25.72
CA LYS A 107 6.92 -3.14 25.49
C LYS A 107 5.65 -3.73 24.90
N SER A 108 5.75 -4.67 23.97
CA SER A 108 4.63 -5.25 23.22
C SER A 108 3.55 -5.93 24.06
N PHE A 109 3.71 -6.11 25.39
CA PHE A 109 2.64 -6.58 26.28
C PHE A 109 1.63 -5.48 26.71
N HIS A 110 2.02 -4.20 26.73
CA HIS A 110 1.12 -3.09 27.09
C HIS A 110 -0.05 -2.96 26.09
N LYS A 111 -1.10 -2.23 26.49
CA LYS A 111 -2.35 -2.05 25.74
C LYS A 111 -2.55 -0.63 25.22
N SER A 112 -2.02 0.37 25.91
CA SER A 112 -2.03 1.77 25.47
C SER A 112 -0.70 2.47 25.74
N LEU A 113 -0.47 3.60 25.07
CA LEU A 113 0.70 4.45 25.26
C LEU A 113 0.80 5.01 26.68
N ASP A 114 -0.34 5.18 27.37
CA ASP A 114 -0.42 5.62 28.77
C ASP A 114 0.11 4.59 29.78
N GLU A 115 0.13 3.30 29.42
CA GLU A 115 0.71 2.24 30.25
C GLU A 115 2.25 2.13 30.10
N CYS A 116 2.84 2.78 29.08
CA CYS A 116 4.26 2.65 28.77
C CYS A 116 5.16 3.36 29.81
N SER A 117 6.35 2.81 30.08
CA SER A 117 7.14 3.11 31.29
C SER A 117 7.66 4.54 31.40
N SER A 118 7.67 5.31 30.31
CA SER A 118 7.63 6.78 30.33
C SER A 118 7.37 7.33 28.92
N LEU A 119 6.83 8.55 28.87
CA LEU A 119 6.63 9.34 27.66
C LEU A 119 7.63 10.50 27.63
N SER A 120 8.20 10.78 26.45
CA SER A 120 9.10 11.91 26.21
C SER A 120 8.50 12.77 25.09
N PHE A 121 8.24 14.04 25.39
CA PHE A 121 7.65 14.98 24.42
C PHE A 121 8.72 15.52 23.46
N ALA A 122 8.34 15.73 22.20
CA ALA A 122 9.28 16.09 21.14
C ALA A 122 9.84 17.51 21.34
N THR A 123 11.17 17.63 21.31
CA THR A 123 11.87 18.93 21.36
C THR A 123 12.58 19.27 20.06
N ASN A 124 13.03 18.25 19.32
CA ASN A 124 13.82 18.39 18.10
C ASN A 124 13.43 17.30 17.10
N CYS A 125 12.17 17.27 16.67
CA CYS A 125 11.70 16.44 15.56
C CYS A 125 10.99 17.31 14.52
N SER A 126 11.20 16.99 13.24
CA SER A 126 10.49 17.61 12.11
C SER A 126 9.56 16.60 11.45
N HIS A 127 8.56 17.03 10.68
CA HIS A 127 7.67 16.10 9.96
C HIS A 127 8.34 15.23 8.88
N ASN A 128 9.65 15.36 8.66
CA ASN A 128 10.44 14.36 7.91
C ASN A 128 10.63 13.05 8.71
N GLN A 129 10.39 13.11 10.02
CA GLN A 129 10.58 12.07 11.02
C GLN A 129 9.24 11.61 11.62
N ASP A 130 8.11 11.86 10.97
CA ASP A 130 6.84 11.35 11.49
C ASP A 130 6.84 9.81 11.40
N ALA A 131 6.51 9.17 12.52
CA ALA A 131 6.40 7.73 12.64
C ALA A 131 5.13 7.21 11.95
N GLY A 132 5.22 5.99 11.45
CA GLY A 132 4.07 5.21 11.00
C GLY A 132 4.10 3.80 11.57
N VAL A 133 3.03 3.05 11.32
CA VAL A 133 2.95 1.61 11.62
C VAL A 133 2.47 0.82 10.42
N ALA A 134 2.79 -0.48 10.42
CA ALA A 134 2.08 -1.49 9.65
C ALA A 134 1.63 -2.59 10.63
N CYS A 135 0.31 -2.80 10.76
CA CYS A 135 -0.30 -3.72 11.71
C CYS A 135 -0.56 -5.09 11.06
N ASN A 136 -0.35 -6.17 11.84
CA ASN A 136 -0.53 -7.56 11.43
C ASN A 136 0.23 -8.02 10.15
N ILE A 137 1.22 -7.27 9.67
CA ILE A 137 2.10 -7.66 8.56
C ILE A 137 3.57 -7.38 8.90
N ARG A 138 4.49 -8.23 8.45
CA ARG A 138 5.94 -8.01 8.59
C ARG A 138 6.71 -8.57 7.39
N LEU A 139 7.94 -8.08 7.23
CA LEU A 139 8.92 -8.66 6.31
C LEU A 139 9.99 -9.40 7.12
N ALA A 140 10.24 -10.66 6.76
CA ALA A 140 11.09 -11.57 7.53
C ALA A 140 12.23 -12.17 6.69
N GLY A 141 13.24 -12.74 7.34
CA GLY A 141 14.44 -13.25 6.68
C GLY A 141 15.58 -12.21 6.62
N LYS A 142 16.80 -12.68 6.32
CA LYS A 142 18.02 -11.84 6.46
C LYS A 142 18.24 -10.91 5.26
N ALA A 143 17.96 -9.62 5.46
CA ALA A 143 19.05 -8.66 5.67
C ALA A 143 18.57 -7.49 6.56
N SER A 144 19.46 -6.54 6.87
CA SER A 144 19.30 -5.64 8.03
C SER A 144 18.43 -4.41 7.75
N ILE A 145 17.73 -3.93 8.79
CA ILE A 145 16.97 -2.67 8.85
C ILE A 145 17.95 -1.46 8.87
N ARG A 146 18.82 -1.39 7.86
CA ARG A 146 19.92 -0.41 7.71
C ARG A 146 20.06 0.11 6.27
N THR A 147 19.07 -0.14 5.43
CA THR A 147 18.95 0.34 4.05
C THR A 147 17.60 1.01 3.86
N SER A 148 17.51 2.02 2.99
CA SER A 148 16.30 2.83 2.71
C SER A 148 15.20 2.09 1.93
N ALA A 149 15.29 0.76 1.82
CA ALA A 149 14.36 -0.13 1.15
C ALA A 149 13.96 -1.25 2.12
N ALA A 150 12.67 -1.46 2.29
CA ALA A 150 12.13 -2.61 3.03
C ALA A 150 12.07 -3.82 2.10
N TYR A 151 12.47 -4.99 2.60
CA TYR A 151 12.44 -6.24 1.86
C TYR A 151 12.37 -7.44 2.80
N GLY A 152 11.96 -8.59 2.28
CA GLY A 152 11.90 -9.85 3.02
C GLY A 152 10.78 -10.75 2.53
N ARG A 153 10.71 -11.95 3.11
CA ARG A 153 9.56 -12.86 3.02
C ARG A 153 8.34 -12.19 3.67
N VAL A 154 7.19 -12.25 3.00
CA VAL A 154 5.95 -11.67 3.52
C VAL A 154 5.35 -12.63 4.55
N GLU A 155 5.18 -12.13 5.78
CA GLU A 155 4.48 -12.82 6.86
C GLU A 155 3.34 -11.95 7.38
N VAL A 156 2.20 -12.58 7.62
CA VAL A 156 0.98 -11.94 8.12
C VAL A 156 0.59 -12.57 9.46
N ASN A 157 0.02 -11.79 10.36
CA ASN A 157 -0.57 -12.29 11.59
C ASN A 157 -2.07 -12.47 11.39
N TYR A 158 -2.54 -13.71 11.49
CA TYR A 158 -3.96 -14.05 11.42
C TYR A 158 -4.30 -14.98 12.57
N ASN A 159 -5.46 -14.77 13.19
CA ASN A 159 -5.89 -15.47 14.40
C ASN A 159 -4.78 -15.56 15.50
N GLY A 160 -4.03 -14.46 15.67
CA GLY A 160 -2.94 -14.32 16.64
C GLY A 160 -1.60 -14.98 16.29
N SER A 161 -1.54 -15.81 15.24
CA SER A 161 -0.31 -16.50 14.84
C SER A 161 0.30 -15.91 13.56
N TRP A 162 1.63 -15.81 13.52
CA TRP A 162 2.35 -15.45 12.31
C TRP A 162 2.43 -16.63 11.34
N GLY A 163 2.23 -16.37 10.05
CA GLY A 163 2.34 -17.35 8.96
C GLY A 163 2.69 -16.67 7.64
N THR A 164 3.07 -17.45 6.63
CA THR A 164 3.60 -16.92 5.36
C THR A 164 2.52 -16.75 4.30
N VAL A 165 2.85 -15.99 3.25
CA VAL A 165 2.10 -15.96 1.99
C VAL A 165 2.77 -16.90 0.98
N CYS A 166 1.97 -17.63 0.19
CA CYS A 166 2.48 -18.48 -0.89
C CYS A 166 2.86 -17.66 -2.13
N ASP A 167 3.85 -18.12 -2.88
CA ASP A 167 4.31 -17.47 -4.12
C ASP A 167 3.60 -17.96 -5.40
N ASP A 168 2.58 -18.82 -5.28
CA ASP A 168 1.71 -19.17 -6.41
C ASP A 168 0.88 -17.96 -6.86
N ASN A 169 1.07 -17.59 -8.13
CA ASN A 169 0.61 -16.35 -8.78
C ASN A 169 1.11 -15.02 -8.16
N TRP A 170 2.21 -15.04 -7.40
CA TRP A 170 2.80 -13.84 -6.80
C TRP A 170 3.60 -12.99 -7.81
N ASP A 171 3.10 -11.81 -8.16
CA ASP A 171 3.72 -10.87 -9.11
C ASP A 171 3.88 -9.43 -8.53
N SER A 172 4.40 -8.54 -9.37
CA SER A 172 4.46 -7.09 -9.13
C SER A 172 3.20 -6.44 -8.58
N ASN A 173 1.99 -6.95 -8.88
CA ASN A 173 0.73 -6.44 -8.37
C ASN A 173 0.61 -6.63 -6.85
N GLU A 174 0.90 -7.83 -6.36
CA GLU A 174 0.86 -8.22 -4.95
C GLU A 174 2.03 -7.56 -4.20
N ALA A 175 3.22 -7.58 -4.80
CA ALA A 175 4.40 -6.93 -4.23
C ALA A 175 4.22 -5.42 -4.06
N ARG A 176 3.55 -4.74 -5.03
CA ARG A 176 3.15 -3.34 -4.88
C ARG A 176 2.17 -3.16 -3.71
N VAL A 177 1.14 -4.00 -3.58
CA VAL A 177 0.19 -3.90 -2.45
C VAL A 177 0.93 -3.99 -1.11
N VAL A 178 1.74 -5.04 -0.91
CA VAL A 178 2.55 -5.17 0.32
C VAL A 178 3.43 -3.95 0.54
N CYS A 179 4.16 -3.50 -0.48
CA CYS A 179 5.04 -2.36 -0.32
C CYS A 179 4.29 -1.06 0.01
N THR A 180 3.07 -0.85 -0.52
CA THR A 180 2.21 0.27 -0.09
C THR A 180 1.73 0.14 1.35
N MET A 181 1.53 -1.07 1.87
CA MET A 181 1.28 -1.31 3.31
C MET A 181 2.49 -1.00 4.21
N PHE A 182 3.70 -0.86 3.64
CA PHE A 182 4.91 -0.37 4.33
C PHE A 182 5.25 1.09 3.96
N GLY A 183 4.37 1.78 3.25
CA GLY A 183 4.55 3.20 2.85
C GLY A 183 5.54 3.42 1.71
N TYR A 184 5.81 2.41 0.90
CA TYR A 184 6.58 2.51 -0.35
C TYR A 184 5.62 2.52 -1.55
N SER A 185 5.98 3.24 -2.60
CA SER A 185 5.11 3.37 -3.79
C SER A 185 4.95 2.08 -4.62
N GLY A 186 5.91 1.15 -4.53
CA GLY A 186 5.98 -0.02 -5.40
C GLY A 186 6.90 -1.11 -4.85
N GLY A 187 6.81 -2.29 -5.46
CA GLY A 187 7.54 -3.47 -5.04
C GLY A 187 7.90 -4.41 -6.19
N VAL A 188 8.95 -5.20 -6.01
CA VAL A 188 9.31 -6.35 -6.86
C VAL A 188 8.92 -7.62 -6.13
N ALA A 189 8.24 -8.54 -6.80
CA ALA A 189 7.95 -9.88 -6.28
C ALA A 189 9.19 -10.77 -6.28
N LEU A 190 9.39 -11.50 -5.18
CA LEU A 190 10.37 -12.56 -5.05
C LEU A 190 9.64 -13.86 -4.70
N THR A 191 10.08 -14.95 -5.31
CA THR A 191 9.55 -16.31 -5.22
C THR A 191 10.58 -17.23 -4.56
N GLU A 192 10.37 -18.55 -4.62
CA GLU A 192 11.39 -19.58 -4.36
C GLU A 192 12.01 -19.52 -2.94
N SER A 193 11.24 -19.01 -1.96
CA SER A 193 11.66 -18.80 -0.56
C SER A 193 13.00 -18.04 -0.43
N LEU A 194 13.32 -17.10 -1.35
CA LEU A 194 14.65 -16.46 -1.47
C LEU A 194 15.18 -15.77 -0.20
N PHE A 195 14.30 -15.29 0.69
CA PHE A 195 14.69 -14.73 2.00
C PHE A 195 14.86 -15.80 3.11
N GLY A 196 14.92 -17.07 2.72
CA GLY A 196 14.85 -18.25 3.56
C GLY A 196 13.42 -18.73 3.78
N ALA A 197 13.28 -20.00 4.14
CA ALA A 197 12.02 -20.62 4.55
C ALA A 197 11.37 -19.88 5.74
N GLY A 198 10.05 -19.76 5.70
CA GLY A 198 9.24 -19.38 6.86
C GLY A 198 8.91 -20.56 7.77
N ASN A 199 8.00 -20.32 8.71
CA ASN A 199 7.49 -21.33 9.65
C ASN A 199 6.02 -21.00 9.98
N GLY A 200 5.31 -21.96 10.59
CA GLY A 200 3.91 -21.80 11.01
C GLY A 200 2.94 -22.30 9.93
N PRO A 201 1.75 -21.69 9.79
CA PRO A 201 0.86 -21.92 8.66
C PRO A 201 1.27 -21.07 7.44
N VAL A 202 0.85 -21.51 6.26
CA VAL A 202 0.72 -20.63 5.09
C VAL A 202 -0.68 -20.01 5.18
N TRP A 203 -0.76 -18.71 5.42
CA TRP A 203 -2.03 -18.01 5.67
C TRP A 203 -2.78 -17.60 4.41
N LEU A 204 -2.06 -17.30 3.33
CA LEU A 204 -2.65 -16.87 2.06
C LEU A 204 -2.00 -17.62 0.90
N ASN A 205 -2.82 -18.03 -0.07
CA ASN A 205 -2.40 -18.76 -1.26
C ASN A 205 -3.17 -18.25 -2.49
N ASN A 206 -2.54 -18.33 -3.67
CA ASN A 206 -3.09 -17.92 -4.96
C ASN A 206 -3.62 -16.48 -4.91
N VAL A 207 -2.78 -15.59 -4.38
CA VAL A 207 -3.14 -14.18 -4.16
C VAL A 207 -3.01 -13.43 -5.49
N SER A 208 -4.08 -12.77 -5.90
CA SER A 208 -4.13 -11.95 -7.11
C SER A 208 -4.78 -10.60 -6.80
N CYS A 209 -3.97 -9.55 -6.85
CA CYS A 209 -4.25 -8.20 -6.41
C CYS A 209 -4.55 -7.26 -7.58
N CYS A 210 -5.58 -6.44 -7.41
CA CYS A 210 -5.92 -5.39 -8.38
C CYS A 210 -5.17 -4.09 -8.09
N SER A 211 -5.00 -3.22 -9.08
CA SER A 211 -4.39 -1.89 -8.93
C SER A 211 -4.99 -1.08 -7.76
N SER A 212 -6.29 -1.21 -7.54
CA SER A 212 -7.07 -0.53 -6.49
C SER A 212 -6.93 -1.10 -5.07
N ALA A 213 -6.49 -2.34 -4.90
CA ALA A 213 -6.43 -3.02 -3.60
C ALA A 213 -5.47 -2.31 -2.64
N LYS A 214 -5.87 -2.19 -1.37
CA LYS A 214 -5.11 -1.50 -0.30
C LYS A 214 -4.28 -2.44 0.56
N ASP A 215 -4.72 -3.68 0.71
CA ASP A 215 -4.02 -4.72 1.45
C ASP A 215 -4.35 -6.10 0.87
N LEU A 216 -3.65 -7.13 1.35
CA LEU A 216 -3.74 -8.50 0.86
C LEU A 216 -5.12 -9.16 1.07
N SER A 217 -5.95 -8.66 2.00
CA SER A 217 -7.31 -9.20 2.23
C SER A 217 -8.35 -8.66 1.24
N GLN A 218 -8.01 -7.62 0.49
CA GLN A 218 -8.81 -7.10 -0.62
C GLN A 218 -8.44 -7.74 -1.98
N CYS A 219 -7.43 -8.59 -2.00
CA CYS A 219 -7.01 -9.34 -3.18
C CYS A 219 -7.79 -10.65 -3.30
N ASN A 220 -7.97 -11.16 -4.52
CA ASN A 220 -8.56 -12.48 -4.71
C ASN A 220 -7.58 -13.55 -4.18
N HIS A 221 -8.05 -14.44 -3.31
CA HIS A 221 -7.26 -15.51 -2.70
C HIS A 221 -8.15 -16.69 -2.32
N ILE A 222 -7.60 -17.91 -2.19
CA ILE A 222 -8.43 -19.10 -1.89
C ILE A 222 -8.90 -19.22 -0.42
N GLY A 223 -8.62 -18.21 0.41
CA GLY A 223 -9.11 -18.08 1.79
C GLY A 223 -8.03 -18.31 2.84
N TRP A 224 -8.25 -17.75 4.03
CA TRP A 224 -7.30 -17.78 5.14
C TRP A 224 -6.98 -19.20 5.61
N GLY A 225 -5.69 -19.57 5.57
CA GLY A 225 -5.19 -20.90 5.94
C GLY A 225 -5.52 -22.00 4.93
N ASN A 226 -6.14 -21.67 3.79
CA ASN A 226 -6.40 -22.64 2.74
C ASN A 226 -5.16 -22.82 1.86
N VAL A 227 -4.51 -23.98 2.00
CA VAL A 227 -3.33 -24.37 1.19
C VAL A 227 -3.68 -25.32 0.05
N THR A 228 -4.97 -25.56 -0.18
CA THR A 228 -5.45 -26.67 -1.02
C THR A 228 -5.39 -26.35 -2.51
N MET A 229 -5.01 -27.37 -3.29
CA MET A 229 -4.77 -27.38 -4.73
C MET A 229 -5.65 -26.42 -5.57
N MET A 230 -5.01 -25.48 -6.26
CA MET A 230 -5.39 -25.14 -7.62
C MET A 230 -4.40 -25.85 -8.56
N PHE A 231 -4.87 -26.39 -9.69
CA PHE A 231 -3.99 -27.09 -10.65
C PHE A 231 -2.97 -26.10 -11.23
N SER A 232 -1.74 -26.11 -10.72
CA SER A 232 -0.68 -25.20 -11.16
C SER A 232 -0.13 -25.65 -12.52
N PRO A 233 -0.21 -24.82 -13.60
CA PRO A 233 0.34 -25.18 -14.90
C PRO A 233 1.86 -25.40 -14.87
N ARG A 234 2.54 -24.85 -13.87
CA ARG A 234 3.98 -25.05 -13.61
C ARG A 234 4.34 -26.51 -13.28
N TYR A 235 3.40 -27.29 -12.75
CA TYR A 235 3.62 -28.64 -12.24
C TYR A 235 2.82 -29.74 -12.98
N ASN A 236 2.50 -29.54 -14.26
CA ASN A 236 1.92 -30.56 -15.14
C ASN A 236 0.68 -31.26 -14.55
N ASN A 237 -0.28 -30.46 -14.04
CA ASN A 237 -1.49 -30.93 -13.37
C ASN A 237 -1.29 -31.80 -12.10
N SER A 238 -0.09 -31.83 -11.53
CA SER A 238 0.18 -32.54 -10.27
C SER A 238 -0.43 -31.81 -9.06
N SER A 239 -0.82 -32.58 -8.05
CA SER A 239 -1.21 -32.09 -6.72
C SER A 239 -0.02 -31.42 -6.02
N TRP A 240 0.06 -30.09 -6.09
CA TRP A 240 1.01 -29.28 -5.31
C TRP A 240 0.31 -28.68 -4.08
N TYR A 241 1.08 -28.42 -3.01
CA TYR A 241 0.65 -27.70 -1.83
C TYR A 241 1.74 -26.71 -1.43
N CYS A 242 1.34 -25.48 -1.06
CA CYS A 242 2.29 -24.45 -0.66
C CYS A 242 3.04 -24.86 0.62
N ASN A 243 4.37 -24.82 0.55
CA ASN A 243 5.26 -25.27 1.59
C ASN A 243 6.44 -24.29 1.81
N HIS A 244 7.06 -24.34 2.99
CA HIS A 244 8.08 -23.34 3.35
C HIS A 244 9.44 -23.53 2.66
N TYR A 245 9.74 -24.70 2.08
CA TYR A 245 11.03 -24.97 1.43
C TYR A 245 11.29 -24.01 0.27
N ASN A 246 10.28 -23.80 -0.58
CA ASN A 246 10.39 -23.00 -1.80
C ASN A 246 9.16 -22.11 -2.09
N ASP A 247 7.96 -22.35 -1.53
CA ASP A 247 6.76 -21.59 -1.93
C ASP A 247 6.48 -20.38 -1.02
N ASN A 248 7.49 -19.63 -0.55
CA ASN A 248 7.26 -18.46 0.31
C ASN A 248 7.56 -17.14 -0.39
N ALA A 249 6.49 -16.37 -0.59
CA ALA A 249 6.51 -15.05 -1.22
C ALA A 249 7.38 -14.05 -0.45
N GLY A 250 8.08 -13.20 -1.21
CA GLY A 250 8.85 -12.07 -0.69
C GLY A 250 8.71 -10.83 -1.55
N VAL A 251 9.23 -9.71 -1.04
CA VAL A 251 9.22 -8.41 -1.72
C VAL A 251 10.54 -7.65 -1.57
N ILE A 252 10.82 -6.75 -2.50
CA ILE A 252 11.75 -5.62 -2.35
C ILE A 252 11.00 -4.33 -2.71
N CYS A 253 10.90 -3.39 -1.76
CA CYS A 253 10.11 -2.17 -1.88
C CYS A 253 10.93 -0.94 -2.28
N TYR A 254 10.32 -0.02 -3.03
CA TYR A 254 10.97 1.17 -3.57
C TYR A 254 10.00 2.36 -3.77
N ASP A 255 10.57 3.56 -3.90
CA ASP A 255 9.85 4.82 -4.13
C ASP A 255 9.98 5.28 -5.59
N LEU A 256 8.85 5.70 -6.18
CA LEU A 256 8.65 5.99 -7.60
C LEU A 256 8.65 7.50 -7.91
N GLU A 257 9.30 8.32 -7.08
CA GLU A 257 9.41 9.79 -7.29
C GLU A 257 10.13 10.21 -8.60
N THR A 258 10.55 9.24 -9.43
CA THR A 258 11.16 9.46 -10.76
C THR A 258 10.60 8.55 -11.88
N TYR A 259 9.44 7.90 -11.73
CA TYR A 259 8.93 7.03 -12.82
C TYR A 259 7.39 6.97 -12.99
N ILE A 260 6.79 8.08 -13.43
CA ILE A 260 5.42 8.08 -13.95
C ILE A 260 5.43 7.54 -15.39
N ASN A 261 5.05 6.27 -15.57
CA ASN A 261 4.08 5.81 -16.59
C ASN A 261 4.13 4.27 -16.76
N LYS A 262 3.10 3.56 -16.28
CA LYS A 262 2.57 2.39 -17.01
C LYS A 262 1.17 1.95 -16.56
N THR A 263 0.27 1.86 -17.54
CA THR A 263 -0.85 0.91 -17.67
C THR A 263 -1.37 0.25 -16.40
N GLU A 264 -2.55 0.68 -15.95
CA GLU A 264 -3.29 -0.01 -14.89
C GLU A 264 -3.71 -1.43 -15.30
N SER A 265 -3.40 -2.40 -14.46
CA SER A 265 -3.97 -3.76 -14.46
C SER A 265 -5.42 -3.70 -13.96
N VAL A 266 -6.33 -3.26 -14.84
CA VAL A 266 -7.77 -3.18 -14.54
C VAL A 266 -8.37 -4.59 -14.43
N CYS A 267 -8.48 -5.09 -13.20
CA CYS A 267 -9.31 -6.27 -12.89
C CYS A 267 -10.76 -6.06 -13.39
N PRO A 268 -11.44 -7.11 -13.88
CA PRO A 268 -12.81 -7.04 -14.39
C PRO A 268 -13.89 -6.92 -13.29
N ALA A 269 -13.65 -6.11 -12.26
CA ALA A 269 -14.61 -5.79 -11.19
C ALA A 269 -15.89 -5.09 -11.68
N ASN A 270 -15.99 -4.80 -12.98
CA ASN A 270 -16.99 -3.92 -13.57
C ASN A 270 -17.81 -4.54 -14.72
N MET A 271 -17.55 -5.79 -15.16
CA MET A 271 -18.34 -6.37 -16.27
C MET A 271 -19.84 -6.43 -15.95
N ALA A 272 -20.21 -6.79 -14.71
CA ALA A 272 -21.60 -6.76 -14.25
C ALA A 272 -22.21 -5.34 -14.28
N CYS A 273 -21.47 -4.32 -13.81
CA CYS A 273 -21.96 -2.95 -13.76
C CYS A 273 -22.14 -2.35 -15.17
N TRP A 274 -21.22 -2.63 -16.10
CA TRP A 274 -21.33 -2.17 -17.49
C TRP A 274 -22.43 -2.92 -18.27
N ILE A 275 -22.72 -4.18 -17.94
CA ILE A 275 -23.90 -4.90 -18.46
C ILE A 275 -25.20 -4.27 -17.95
N LEU A 276 -25.28 -3.92 -16.67
CA LEU A 276 -26.44 -3.21 -16.11
C LEU A 276 -26.61 -1.80 -16.70
N PHE A 277 -25.52 -1.03 -16.86
CA PHE A 277 -25.57 0.30 -17.48
C PHE A 277 -25.94 0.22 -18.97
N GLY A 278 -25.38 -0.73 -19.71
CA GLY A 278 -25.70 -0.98 -21.12
C GLY A 278 -27.14 -1.44 -21.32
N THR A 279 -27.69 -2.32 -20.47
CA THR A 279 -29.09 -2.72 -20.55
C THR A 279 -30.04 -1.57 -20.21
N VAL A 280 -29.74 -0.75 -19.20
CA VAL A 280 -30.51 0.48 -18.90
C VAL A 280 -30.48 1.46 -20.09
N LEU A 281 -29.33 1.67 -20.72
CA LEU A 281 -29.23 2.54 -21.91
C LEU A 281 -30.03 1.98 -23.10
N LEU A 282 -30.02 0.67 -23.34
CA LEU A 282 -30.83 0.02 -24.38
C LEU A 282 -32.33 0.14 -24.09
N ILE A 283 -32.76 0.02 -22.83
CA ILE A 283 -34.15 0.26 -22.40
C ILE A 283 -34.55 1.73 -22.63
N LEU A 284 -33.69 2.69 -22.28
CA LEU A 284 -33.95 4.12 -22.52
C LEU A 284 -33.96 4.47 -24.02
N PHE A 285 -33.09 3.86 -24.83
CA PHE A 285 -33.08 4.06 -26.28
C PHE A 285 -34.30 3.44 -26.97
N THR A 286 -34.74 2.25 -26.55
CA THR A 286 -35.97 1.64 -27.06
C THR A 286 -37.22 2.41 -26.61
N LEU A 287 -37.28 2.90 -25.37
CA LEU A 287 -38.35 3.78 -24.90
C LEU A 287 -38.41 5.09 -25.70
N THR A 288 -37.29 5.80 -25.84
CA THR A 288 -37.25 7.08 -26.59
C THR A 288 -37.56 6.90 -28.07
N THR A 289 -37.09 5.83 -28.73
CA THR A 289 -37.45 5.55 -30.13
C THR A 289 -38.91 5.13 -30.30
N VAL A 290 -39.51 4.38 -29.34
CA VAL A 290 -40.96 4.09 -29.32
C VAL A 290 -41.77 5.38 -29.13
N ILE A 291 -41.40 6.23 -28.18
CA ILE A 291 -42.05 7.53 -27.93
C ILE A 291 -41.94 8.42 -29.17
N ALA A 292 -40.76 8.54 -29.77
CA ALA A 292 -40.56 9.29 -31.01
C ALA A 292 -41.40 8.73 -32.18
N LYS A 293 -41.57 7.40 -32.28
CA LYS A 293 -42.43 6.75 -33.29
C LYS A 293 -43.91 7.03 -33.06
N GLN A 294 -44.36 7.13 -31.80
CA GLN A 294 -45.73 7.57 -31.46
C GLN A 294 -45.94 9.07 -31.75
N PHE A 295 -44.98 9.93 -31.41
CA PHE A 295 -45.04 11.36 -31.77
C PHE A 295 -44.98 11.58 -33.28
N LYS A 296 -44.16 10.83 -34.03
CA LYS A 296 -44.09 10.93 -35.50
C LYS A 296 -45.38 10.41 -36.16
N ARG A 297 -46.08 9.44 -35.56
CA ARG A 297 -47.45 9.06 -35.97
C ARG A 297 -48.48 10.16 -35.69
N ARG A 298 -48.41 10.83 -34.54
CA ARG A 298 -49.27 11.99 -34.23
C ARG A 298 -48.99 13.21 -35.14
N LYS A 299 -47.72 13.45 -35.50
CA LYS A 299 -47.33 14.51 -36.45
C LYS A 299 -47.64 14.14 -37.91
N ALA A 300 -47.60 12.87 -38.30
CA ALA A 300 -48.05 12.46 -39.64
C ALA A 300 -49.56 12.65 -39.88
N ALA A 301 -50.34 12.92 -38.83
CA ALA A 301 -51.76 13.28 -38.90
C ALA A 301 -52.01 14.80 -38.87
N SER A 302 -50.97 15.65 -38.88
CA SER A 302 -51.13 17.12 -38.82
C SER A 302 -49.94 17.86 -39.45
N SER A 303 -50.22 18.82 -40.33
CA SER A 303 -49.29 19.58 -41.21
C SER A 303 -48.76 18.84 -42.45
N SER A 304 -49.43 19.09 -43.58
CA SER A 304 -48.82 19.26 -44.91
C SER A 304 -48.40 20.75 -45.10
N VAL A 305 -48.03 21.15 -46.34
CA VAL A 305 -47.84 22.55 -46.82
C VAL A 305 -46.41 23.17 -46.68
N SER A 306 -45.64 23.09 -47.79
CA SER A 306 -44.77 24.11 -48.48
C SER A 306 -43.96 25.22 -47.73
N MET A 307 -42.87 25.84 -48.24
CA MET A 307 -41.93 25.67 -49.40
C MET A 307 -40.96 26.91 -49.46
N THR A 308 -39.70 26.78 -49.96
CA THR A 308 -38.75 27.90 -50.38
C THR A 308 -38.35 28.94 -49.28
N THR A 309 -37.36 29.86 -49.34
CA THR A 309 -36.07 30.16 -50.07
C THR A 309 -35.37 31.34 -49.33
N ASP A 310 -34.11 31.77 -49.50
CA ASP A 310 -32.77 31.19 -49.77
C ASP A 310 -31.70 32.35 -49.70
N ASP A 311 -30.41 32.08 -49.98
CA ASP A 311 -29.30 33.01 -50.36
C ASP A 311 -28.42 33.74 -49.29
N MET A 312 -27.21 34.13 -49.77
CA MET A 312 -26.19 35.11 -49.32
C MET A 312 -25.08 34.76 -48.30
N THR A 313 -23.87 35.26 -48.64
CA THR A 313 -22.57 35.34 -47.90
C THR A 313 -21.87 36.66 -48.35
N PRO A 314 -20.57 36.98 -48.17
CA PRO A 314 -19.51 36.53 -47.23
C PRO A 314 -18.69 37.68 -46.55
N GLU A 315 -17.84 37.38 -45.55
CA GLU A 315 -16.68 38.20 -45.08
C GLU A 315 -15.71 37.32 -44.23
N ARG A 316 -14.42 37.60 -44.00
CA ARG A 316 -13.39 38.42 -44.69
C ARG A 316 -11.98 37.96 -44.18
N ASN A 317 -10.96 38.04 -45.06
CA ASN A 317 -9.50 37.89 -44.84
C ASN A 317 -8.90 38.03 -43.42
N THR A 318 -7.90 37.20 -43.09
CA THR A 318 -6.46 37.60 -43.15
C THR A 318 -5.50 36.38 -43.07
N ASN A 319 -4.39 36.43 -43.79
CA ASN A 319 -3.20 35.58 -43.59
C ASN A 319 -2.07 36.43 -42.99
N ASP A 320 -1.26 35.87 -42.09
CA ASP A 320 0.18 36.15 -42.04
C ASP A 320 0.93 34.90 -41.54
N ASN A 321 2.12 34.64 -42.10
CA ASN A 321 2.92 33.44 -41.88
C ASN A 321 4.34 33.83 -41.46
N ARG A 322 4.63 33.78 -40.16
CA ARG A 322 5.96 34.14 -39.63
C ARG A 322 6.73 32.90 -39.12
N ALA A 323 7.59 32.36 -39.97
CA ALA A 323 8.51 31.29 -39.60
C ALA A 323 9.57 31.81 -38.61
N TYR A 324 9.88 31.00 -37.59
CA TYR A 324 11.04 31.18 -36.71
C TYR A 324 12.00 30.01 -36.91
N THR A 325 13.21 30.30 -37.37
CA THR A 325 14.30 29.33 -37.46
C THR A 325 14.98 29.18 -36.11
N VAL A 326 14.90 27.99 -35.50
CA VAL A 326 15.68 27.63 -34.31
C VAL A 326 16.84 26.75 -34.72
N THR A 327 18.06 27.18 -34.43
CA THR A 327 19.28 26.38 -34.61
C THR A 327 19.41 25.34 -33.48
N PRO A 328 19.77 24.07 -33.77
CA PRO A 328 20.06 23.09 -32.72
C PRO A 328 21.32 23.51 -31.96
N ASN A 329 21.24 23.52 -30.63
CA ASN A 329 22.40 23.66 -29.77
C ASN A 329 22.84 22.24 -29.37
N GLU A 330 23.99 21.76 -29.85
CA GLU A 330 24.52 20.46 -29.44
C GLU A 330 24.98 20.54 -27.97
N GLY A 331 24.23 19.88 -27.09
CA GLY A 331 24.47 19.93 -25.65
C GLY A 331 25.77 19.23 -25.25
N ALA A 332 26.65 19.95 -24.54
CA ALA A 332 27.83 19.36 -23.94
C ALA A 332 27.43 18.49 -22.73
N MET A 333 27.38 17.17 -22.95
CA MET A 333 27.14 16.11 -21.96
C MET A 333 27.84 16.37 -20.61
N ASP A 334 27.07 16.44 -19.52
CA ASP A 334 27.54 16.83 -18.18
C ASP A 334 28.52 15.81 -17.59
N GLU A 335 29.41 16.25 -16.71
CA GLU A 335 30.39 15.37 -16.06
C GLU A 335 29.72 14.33 -15.16
N LYS A 336 28.56 14.64 -14.55
CA LYS A 336 27.79 13.62 -13.79
C LYS A 336 27.14 12.60 -14.72
N GLU A 337 26.67 13.03 -15.88
CA GLU A 337 26.08 12.17 -16.91
C GLU A 337 27.14 11.19 -17.45
N ARG A 338 28.36 11.67 -17.71
CA ARG A 338 29.53 10.84 -18.07
C ARG A 338 29.86 9.81 -16.98
N GLN A 339 29.89 10.23 -15.71
CA GLN A 339 30.15 9.33 -14.59
C GLN A 339 29.04 8.27 -14.42
N MET A 340 27.78 8.64 -14.64
CA MET A 340 26.66 7.68 -14.65
C MET A 340 26.73 6.73 -15.86
N LEU A 341 27.11 7.19 -17.04
CA LEU A 341 27.38 6.37 -18.23
C LEU A 341 28.53 5.38 -18.03
N VAL A 342 29.60 5.77 -17.33
CA VAL A 342 30.68 4.87 -16.92
C VAL A 342 30.15 3.82 -15.96
N ARG A 343 29.42 4.23 -14.90
CA ARG A 343 28.87 3.31 -13.91
C ARG A 343 27.87 2.31 -14.52
N LEU A 344 27.03 2.74 -15.45
CA LEU A 344 26.12 1.87 -16.20
C LEU A 344 26.90 0.76 -16.93
N LYS A 345 28.00 1.10 -17.62
CA LYS A 345 28.85 0.13 -18.33
C LYS A 345 29.55 -0.86 -17.39
N GLU A 346 29.94 -0.44 -16.19
CA GLU A 346 30.45 -1.35 -15.15
C GLU A 346 29.40 -2.40 -14.73
N ILE A 347 28.15 -1.96 -14.59
CA ILE A 347 27.02 -2.81 -14.19
C ILE A 347 26.65 -3.77 -15.32
N GLU A 348 26.63 -3.34 -16.58
CA GLU A 348 26.44 -4.23 -17.73
C GLU A 348 27.55 -5.29 -17.83
N ALA A 349 28.81 -4.88 -17.69
CA ALA A 349 29.94 -5.83 -17.65
C ALA A 349 29.84 -6.82 -16.47
N SER A 350 29.29 -6.38 -15.33
CA SER A 350 29.06 -7.23 -14.14
C SER A 350 27.89 -8.20 -14.35
N LYS A 351 26.80 -7.73 -14.96
CA LYS A 351 25.63 -8.52 -15.39
C LYS A 351 26.03 -9.62 -16.39
N VAL A 352 26.91 -9.33 -17.35
CA VAL A 352 27.46 -10.36 -18.27
C VAL A 352 28.25 -11.43 -17.50
N LYS A 353 29.12 -11.04 -16.57
CA LYS A 353 29.90 -11.98 -15.74
C LYS A 353 28.99 -12.85 -14.85
N LEU A 354 27.89 -12.31 -14.34
CA LEU A 354 26.89 -13.06 -13.56
C LEU A 354 26.07 -14.01 -14.44
N MET A 355 25.59 -13.56 -15.61
CA MET A 355 24.92 -14.42 -16.60
C MET A 355 25.79 -15.61 -17.02
N GLN A 356 27.09 -15.40 -17.21
CA GLN A 356 28.06 -16.48 -17.47
C GLN A 356 28.14 -17.46 -16.29
N ARG A 357 28.25 -16.97 -15.06
CA ARG A 357 28.24 -17.80 -13.84
C ARG A 357 26.94 -18.62 -13.71
N ILE A 358 25.79 -18.00 -13.90
CA ILE A 358 24.47 -18.67 -13.91
C ILE A 358 24.44 -19.80 -14.94
N SER A 359 24.93 -19.55 -16.16
CA SER A 359 25.01 -20.58 -17.21
C SER A 359 25.92 -21.76 -16.85
N ILE A 360 26.91 -21.56 -15.97
CA ILE A 360 27.85 -22.59 -15.51
C ILE A 360 27.24 -23.37 -14.35
N TYR A 361 26.65 -22.69 -13.36
CA TYR A 361 25.98 -23.35 -12.23
C TYR A 361 24.78 -24.19 -12.67
N ARG A 362 23.93 -23.67 -13.56
CA ARG A 362 22.79 -24.40 -14.12
C ARG A 362 23.20 -25.62 -14.96
N ARG A 363 24.35 -25.56 -15.67
CA ARG A 363 24.93 -26.74 -16.37
C ARG A 363 25.52 -27.77 -15.43
N ASN A 364 26.19 -27.32 -14.35
CA ASN A 364 26.97 -28.19 -13.47
C ASN A 364 26.17 -28.73 -12.26
N LYS A 365 24.88 -28.40 -12.14
CA LYS A 365 24.01 -28.74 -10.99
C LYS A 365 24.67 -28.46 -9.63
N MET A 366 25.34 -27.31 -9.51
CA MET A 366 25.94 -26.91 -8.23
C MET A 366 24.86 -26.46 -7.24
N LEU A 367 25.03 -26.85 -5.97
CA LEU A 367 24.25 -26.43 -4.79
C LEU A 367 23.56 -25.07 -4.95
N ASP A 368 22.23 -25.08 -4.87
CA ASP A 368 21.34 -23.97 -5.24
C ASP A 368 21.71 -22.67 -4.50
N LYS A 369 22.09 -22.77 -3.22
CA LYS A 369 22.61 -21.67 -2.38
C LYS A 369 23.76 -20.83 -2.98
N ARG A 370 24.46 -21.32 -4.00
CA ARG A 370 25.45 -20.55 -4.80
C ARG A 370 24.84 -19.91 -6.05
N LEU A 371 23.83 -20.53 -6.65
CA LEU A 371 23.01 -19.96 -7.71
C LEU A 371 22.11 -18.84 -7.17
N ASP A 372 21.36 -19.07 -6.09
CA ASP A 372 20.44 -18.13 -5.45
C ASP A 372 21.10 -16.77 -5.20
N LYS A 373 22.29 -16.79 -4.57
CA LYS A 373 23.07 -15.59 -4.30
C LYS A 373 23.45 -14.85 -5.59
N VAL A 374 23.81 -15.58 -6.64
CA VAL A 374 24.28 -15.02 -7.91
C VAL A 374 23.13 -14.49 -8.76
N GLU A 375 21.93 -15.04 -8.61
CA GLU A 375 20.70 -14.51 -9.22
C GLU A 375 20.16 -13.30 -8.42
N MET A 376 20.32 -13.28 -7.10
CA MET A 376 20.10 -12.10 -6.25
C MET A 376 21.08 -10.95 -6.58
N ASP A 377 22.39 -11.23 -6.67
CA ASP A 377 23.41 -10.25 -7.10
C ASP A 377 23.05 -9.68 -8.49
N MET A 378 22.53 -10.52 -9.40
CA MET A 378 22.02 -10.08 -10.71
C MET A 378 20.74 -9.23 -10.61
N ALA A 379 19.82 -9.53 -9.69
CA ALA A 379 18.60 -8.73 -9.48
C ALA A 379 18.95 -7.32 -8.96
N ILE A 380 19.88 -7.21 -8.02
CA ILE A 380 20.42 -5.95 -7.50
C ILE A 380 21.02 -5.12 -8.65
N LEU A 381 21.87 -5.71 -9.48
CA LEU A 381 22.50 -5.03 -10.62
C LEU A 381 21.53 -4.69 -11.76
N LYS A 382 20.45 -5.45 -11.95
CA LYS A 382 19.34 -5.05 -12.85
C LYS A 382 18.70 -3.75 -12.35
N ASN A 383 18.42 -3.65 -11.05
CA ASN A 383 17.81 -2.46 -10.46
C ASN A 383 18.76 -1.24 -10.49
N GLU A 384 20.06 -1.43 -10.23
CA GLU A 384 21.08 -0.38 -10.34
C GLU A 384 21.20 0.13 -11.80
N ALA A 385 21.21 -0.78 -12.79
CA ALA A 385 21.21 -0.41 -14.21
C ALA A 385 19.95 0.37 -14.63
N ILE A 386 18.77 -0.07 -14.22
CA ILE A 386 17.49 0.61 -14.52
C ILE A 386 17.49 2.02 -13.91
N SER A 387 17.97 2.16 -12.66
CA SER A 387 18.07 3.46 -11.98
C SER A 387 19.04 4.42 -12.69
N LEU A 388 20.16 3.93 -13.23
CA LEU A 388 21.13 4.75 -13.95
C LEU A 388 20.69 5.09 -15.37
N GLN A 389 20.13 4.14 -16.13
CA GLN A 389 19.59 4.41 -17.47
C GLN A 389 18.48 5.48 -17.42
N GLY A 390 17.62 5.45 -16.39
CA GLY A 390 16.61 6.48 -16.14
C GLY A 390 17.16 7.86 -15.78
N ARG A 391 18.45 8.00 -15.45
CA ARG A 391 19.15 9.28 -15.19
C ARG A 391 20.00 9.77 -16.35
N ILE A 392 20.20 8.93 -17.38
CA ILE A 392 21.01 9.21 -18.57
C ILE A 392 20.11 9.55 -19.77
N ASN A 393 18.84 9.11 -19.73
CA ASN A 393 17.84 9.43 -20.75
C ASN A 393 17.03 10.70 -20.39
N LEU A 394 17.65 11.66 -19.69
CA LEU A 394 17.08 12.94 -19.21
C LEU A 394 18.00 14.09 -19.58
#